data_AF-A0A3P8H9U2-F1
#
_entry.id   AF-A0A3P8H9U2-F1
#
_cell.length_a   1.000
_cell.length_b   1.000
_cell.length_c   1.000
_cell.angle_alpha   90.00
_cell.angle_beta   90.00
_cell.angle_gamma   90.00
#
_symmetry.space_group_name_H-M   'P 1'
#
loop_
_entity.id
_entity.type
_entity.pdbx_description
1 polymer ?
#
loop_
_entity_poly.entity_id
_entity_poly.type
_entity_poly.pdbx_seq_one_letter_code
_entity_poly.pdbx_strand_id
1 'polypeptide(L)'
;MAIMVSLGTGRMPVEPIETVDVFRPQSLMETFRSAMGFSSLGRILVQVATMSEGPVVDRASAWCASLGVPFFRFSPRLSLHIALDTVDTKELLQMVWETEAYIYSARDRIEQLASM
;
A
#
# COMPACT_ATOMS: atom_id res chain seq x y z
N MET A 1 -21.28 -3.47 -21.07
CA MET A 1 -20.79 -2.30 -20.32
C MET A 1 -19.37 -2.62 -19.86
N ALA A 2 -18.44 -1.67 -19.88
CA ALA A 2 -17.07 -1.94 -19.43
C ALA A 2 -16.96 -1.67 -17.92
N ILE A 3 -16.22 -2.51 -17.19
CA ILE A 3 -15.94 -2.38 -15.76
C ILE A 3 -14.43 -2.48 -15.58
N MET A 4 -13.86 -1.65 -14.72
CA MET A 4 -12.44 -1.71 -14.38
C MET A 4 -12.26 -2.37 -13.02
N VAL A 5 -11.57 -3.51 -12.99
CA VAL A 5 -11.20 -4.22 -11.75
C VAL A 5 -9.69 -4.17 -11.59
N SER A 6 -9.24 -3.66 -10.46
CA SER A 6 -7.84 -3.55 -10.07
C SER A 6 -7.57 -4.47 -8.89
N LEU A 7 -6.63 -5.38 -9.06
CA LEU A 7 -6.23 -6.34 -8.01
C LEU A 7 -4.85 -5.99 -7.49
N GLY A 8 -4.71 -5.91 -6.17
CA GLY A 8 -3.47 -5.65 -5.47
C GLY A 8 -2.92 -6.90 -4.80
N THR A 9 -1.61 -6.96 -4.61
CA THR A 9 -0.90 -8.04 -3.91
C THR A 9 -0.90 -7.88 -2.40
N GLY A 10 -1.79 -7.05 -1.86
CA GLY A 10 -1.89 -6.75 -0.43
C GLY A 10 -1.23 -5.43 -0.04
N ARG A 11 -1.70 -4.90 1.09
CA ARG A 11 -1.24 -3.66 1.72
C ARG A 11 -0.46 -4.01 2.96
N MET A 12 0.82 -3.69 2.95
CA MET A 12 1.72 -3.87 4.09
C MET A 12 1.24 -3.03 5.29
N PRO A 13 1.51 -3.47 6.53
CA PRO A 13 1.15 -2.73 7.73
C PRO A 13 1.84 -1.36 7.75
N VAL A 14 1.17 -0.36 8.32
CA VAL A 14 1.72 1.00 8.44
C VAL A 14 2.74 1.01 9.58
N GLU A 15 4.01 1.24 9.25
CA GLU A 15 5.07 1.43 10.24
C GLU A 15 5.08 2.89 10.73
N PRO A 16 5.15 3.14 12.04
CA PRO A 16 5.38 4.48 12.56
C PRO A 16 6.79 4.92 12.17
N ILE A 17 6.90 6.09 11.54
CA ILE A 17 8.18 6.71 11.23
C ILE A 17 8.53 7.62 12.40
N GLU A 18 9.70 7.44 13.00
CA GLU A 18 10.25 8.43 13.92
C GLU A 18 10.42 9.76 13.17
N THR A 19 9.84 10.83 13.71
CA THR A 19 9.75 12.13 13.06
C THR A 19 11.14 12.66 12.73
N VAL A 20 11.45 12.79 11.45
CA VAL A 20 12.64 13.51 10.98
C VAL A 20 12.32 15.00 11.07
N ASP A 21 12.77 15.63 12.16
CA ASP A 21 12.61 17.05 12.37
C ASP A 21 13.65 17.79 11.50
N VAL A 22 13.21 18.31 10.35
CA VAL A 22 14.05 19.06 9.41
C VAL A 22 14.18 20.50 9.90
N PHE A 23 14.73 20.71 11.09
CA PHE A 23 15.20 22.03 11.51
C PHE A 23 16.64 22.24 11.08
N ARG A 24 16.87 23.42 10.50
CA ARG A 24 18.13 23.89 9.91
C ARG A 24 19.25 23.83 10.97
N PRO A 25 20.28 22.98 10.82
CA PRO A 25 21.24 22.72 11.90
C PRO A 25 22.12 23.94 12.16
N GLN A 26 22.13 24.43 13.40
CA GLN A 26 23.08 25.46 13.86
C GLN A 26 24.22 24.86 14.70
N SER A 27 24.22 23.53 14.97
CA SER A 27 25.24 22.86 15.77
C SER A 27 25.69 21.49 15.22
N LEU A 28 26.97 21.14 15.46
CA LEU A 28 27.61 19.90 14.99
C LEU A 28 27.00 18.61 15.58
N MET A 29 26.30 18.70 16.71
CA MET A 29 25.62 17.55 17.34
C MET A 29 24.30 17.19 16.62
N GLU A 30 23.66 18.18 15.95
CA GLU A 30 22.48 17.97 15.12
C GLU A 30 22.82 17.33 13.77
N THR A 31 24.05 17.50 13.28
CA THR A 31 24.52 16.88 12.02
C THR A 31 24.55 15.35 12.10
N PHE A 32 24.82 14.78 13.28
CA PHE A 32 24.81 13.33 13.48
C PHE A 32 23.39 12.74 13.52
N ARG A 33 22.42 13.49 14.07
CA ARG A 33 20.99 13.13 14.00
C ARG A 33 20.43 13.30 12.59
N SER A 34 20.87 14.31 11.85
CA SER A 34 20.54 14.49 10.43
C SER A 34 20.99 13.32 9.55
N ALA A 35 22.15 12.70 9.82
CA ALA A 35 22.66 11.57 9.03
C ALA A 35 21.75 10.33 9.10
N MET A 36 21.13 10.06 10.25
CA MET A 36 20.11 8.99 10.37
C MET A 36 18.79 9.34 9.68
N GLY A 37 18.47 10.64 9.49
CA GLY A 37 17.28 11.07 8.74
C GLY A 37 17.40 10.93 7.21
N PHE A 38 18.62 10.96 6.66
CA PHE A 38 18.83 10.81 5.21
C PHE A 38 18.51 9.41 4.69
N SER A 39 18.77 8.35 5.46
CA SER A 39 18.43 6.97 5.07
C SER A 39 16.91 6.75 5.04
N SER A 40 16.17 7.37 5.97
CA SER A 40 14.70 7.35 6.00
C SER A 40 14.10 8.05 4.77
N LEU A 41 14.67 9.18 4.33
CA LEU A 41 14.24 9.87 3.11
C LEU A 41 14.47 9.01 1.84
N GLY A 42 15.60 8.30 1.77
CA GLY A 42 15.87 7.35 0.69
C GLY A 42 14.83 6.22 0.61
N ARG A 43 14.43 5.66 1.77
CA ARG A 43 13.37 4.65 1.85
C ARG A 43 12.02 5.19 1.38
N ILE A 44 11.67 6.42 1.77
CA ILE A 44 10.45 7.09 1.31
C ILE A 44 10.46 7.27 -0.22
N LEU A 45 11.57 7.70 -0.81
CA LEU A 45 11.67 7.87 -2.26
C LEU A 45 11.44 6.55 -3.02
N VAL A 46 12.03 5.46 -2.54
CA VAL A 46 11.81 4.13 -3.12
C VAL A 46 10.34 3.72 -2.98
N GLN A 47 9.76 3.91 -1.79
CA GLN A 47 8.33 3.63 -1.56
C GLN A 47 7.43 4.45 -2.49
N VAL A 48 7.75 5.73 -2.73
CA VAL A 48 7.02 6.60 -3.68
C VAL A 48 7.14 6.07 -5.12
N ALA A 49 8.33 5.62 -5.52
CA ALA A 49 8.56 5.07 -6.84
C ALA A 49 7.84 3.73 -7.08
N THR A 50 7.64 2.94 -6.02
CA THR A 50 6.99 1.62 -6.08
C THR A 50 5.55 1.61 -5.56
N MET A 51 4.93 2.79 -5.38
CA MET A 51 3.56 2.89 -4.86
C MET A 51 2.57 2.16 -5.77
N SER A 52 1.95 1.12 -5.21
CA SER A 52 0.84 0.39 -5.84
C SER A 52 -0.52 0.76 -5.25
N GLU A 53 -0.53 1.66 -4.26
CA GLU A 53 -1.71 2.07 -3.47
C GLU A 53 -1.72 3.59 -3.26
N GLY A 54 -2.86 4.12 -2.83
CA GLY A 54 -3.03 5.56 -2.55
C GLY A 54 -3.20 6.39 -3.84
N PRO A 55 -2.44 7.48 -4.05
CA PRO A 55 -2.70 8.46 -5.11
C PRO A 55 -2.74 7.89 -6.54
N VAL A 56 -2.07 6.77 -6.81
CA VAL A 56 -2.14 6.10 -8.12
C VAL A 56 -3.53 5.50 -8.35
N VAL A 57 -4.10 4.86 -7.33
CA VAL A 57 -5.44 4.26 -7.37
C VAL A 57 -6.51 5.34 -7.42
N ASP A 58 -6.34 6.43 -6.65
CA ASP A 58 -7.30 7.55 -6.63
C ASP A 58 -7.39 8.23 -8.01
N ARG A 59 -6.24 8.44 -8.68
CA ARG A 59 -6.22 8.98 -10.05
C ARG A 59 -6.89 8.05 -11.05
N ALA A 60 -6.63 6.74 -10.96
CA ALA A 60 -7.28 5.75 -11.82
C ALA A 60 -8.80 5.72 -11.60
N SER A 61 -9.24 5.75 -10.34
CA SER A 61 -10.67 5.79 -9.99
C SER A 61 -11.35 7.06 -10.51
N ALA A 62 -10.72 8.22 -10.34
CA ALA A 62 -11.25 9.50 -10.85
C ALA A 62 -11.35 9.50 -12.38
N TRP A 63 -10.38 8.92 -13.07
CA TRP A 63 -10.41 8.77 -14.53
C TRP A 63 -11.51 7.82 -15.00
N CYS A 64 -11.69 6.67 -14.34
CA CYS A 64 -12.80 5.77 -14.64
C CYS A 64 -14.16 6.46 -14.40
N ALA A 65 -14.27 7.23 -13.30
CA ALA A 65 -15.47 7.98 -12.99
C ALA A 65 -15.80 9.04 -14.06
N SER A 66 -14.81 9.74 -14.61
CA SER A 66 -15.04 10.73 -15.69
C SER A 66 -15.55 10.09 -16.99
N LEU A 67 -15.23 8.81 -17.22
CA LEU A 67 -15.71 8.01 -18.35
C LEU A 67 -17.02 7.26 -18.05
N GLY A 68 -17.58 7.40 -16.84
CA GLY A 68 -18.77 6.66 -16.41
C GLY A 68 -18.53 5.16 -16.25
N VAL A 69 -17.28 4.73 -16.05
CA VAL A 69 -16.89 3.32 -15.87
C VAL A 69 -16.76 3.02 -14.37
N PRO A 70 -17.49 2.01 -13.85
CA PRO A 70 -17.31 1.57 -12.46
C PRO A 70 -15.88 1.04 -12.22
N PHE A 71 -15.28 1.45 -11.10
CA PHE A 71 -13.93 1.07 -10.70
C PHE A 71 -13.94 0.30 -9.37
N PHE A 72 -13.43 -0.93 -9.37
CA PHE A 72 -13.31 -1.77 -8.19
C PHE A 72 -11.85 -2.08 -7.87
N ARG A 73 -11.37 -1.67 -6.69
CA ARG A 73 -10.06 -2.06 -6.16
C ARG A 73 -10.22 -3.09 -5.04
N PHE A 74 -9.52 -4.21 -5.17
CA PHE A 74 -9.40 -5.23 -4.14
C PHE A 74 -7.92 -5.41 -3.76
N SER A 75 -7.61 -5.20 -2.48
CA SER A 75 -6.26 -5.31 -1.95
C SER A 75 -6.35 -5.58 -0.44
N PRO A 76 -6.06 -6.82 0.03
CA PRO A 76 -6.17 -7.19 1.44
C PRO A 76 -5.18 -6.38 2.27
N ARG A 77 -5.48 -6.16 3.56
CA ARG A 77 -4.50 -5.60 4.49
C ARG A 77 -3.76 -6.76 5.14
N LEU A 78 -2.43 -6.76 5.00
CA LEU A 78 -1.58 -7.79 5.55
C LEU A 78 -1.09 -7.37 6.93
N SER A 79 -0.98 -8.32 7.86
CA SER A 79 -0.44 -8.05 9.20
C SER A 79 1.09 -8.08 9.24
N LEU A 80 1.71 -8.79 8.31
CA LEU A 80 3.15 -8.96 8.20
C LEU A 80 3.71 -8.16 7.02
N HIS A 81 4.94 -7.69 7.17
CA HIS A 81 5.70 -7.13 6.06
C HIS A 81 6.34 -8.28 5.26
N ILE A 82 5.68 -8.72 4.19
CA ILE A 82 6.14 -9.84 3.38
C ILE A 82 7.00 -9.33 2.22
N ALA A 83 8.25 -9.77 2.15
CA ALA A 83 9.16 -9.42 1.06
C ALA A 83 8.79 -10.13 -0.24
N LEU A 84 9.19 -9.56 -1.38
CA LEU A 84 8.87 -10.12 -2.71
C LEU A 84 9.51 -11.51 -2.95
N ASP A 85 10.62 -11.80 -2.29
CA ASP A 85 11.40 -13.03 -2.39
C ASP A 85 11.10 -14.03 -1.27
N THR A 86 10.01 -13.83 -0.52
CA THR A 86 9.60 -14.72 0.57
C THR A 86 9.25 -16.11 0.05
N VAL A 87 9.94 -17.12 0.58
CA VAL A 87 9.68 -18.55 0.31
C VAL A 87 9.20 -19.32 1.55
N ASP A 88 9.11 -18.65 2.71
CA ASP A 88 8.60 -19.28 3.93
C ASP A 88 7.10 -19.56 3.79
N THR A 89 6.76 -20.85 3.76
CA THR A 89 5.38 -21.34 3.70
C THR A 89 4.51 -20.76 4.81
N LYS A 90 5.05 -20.49 6.01
CA LYS A 90 4.26 -19.96 7.12
C LYS A 90 3.78 -18.53 6.85
N GLU A 91 4.65 -17.68 6.35
CA GLU A 91 4.32 -16.30 5.98
C GLU A 91 3.36 -16.25 4.79
N LEU A 92 3.59 -17.11 3.78
CA LEU A 92 2.70 -17.24 2.63
C LEU A 92 1.31 -17.74 3.03
N LEU A 93 1.21 -18.72 3.94
CA LEU A 93 -0.06 -19.22 4.44
C LEU A 93 -0.83 -18.13 5.20
N GLN A 94 -0.13 -17.32 6.00
CA GLN A 94 -0.72 -16.18 6.68
C GLN A 94 -1.28 -15.16 5.68
N MET A 95 -0.55 -14.85 4.61
CA MET A 95 -1.02 -13.96 3.53
C MET A 95 -2.29 -14.47 2.87
N VAL A 96 -2.35 -15.77 2.57
CA VAL A 96 -3.52 -16.41 1.95
C VAL A 96 -4.71 -16.37 2.91
N TRP A 97 -4.50 -16.70 4.19
CA TRP A 97 -5.56 -16.64 5.20
C TRP A 97 -6.14 -15.24 5.39
N GLU A 98 -5.28 -14.22 5.43
CA GLU A 98 -5.71 -12.82 5.50
C GLU A 98 -6.46 -12.38 4.25
N THR A 99 -6.06 -12.89 3.09
CA THR A 99 -6.77 -12.65 1.82
C THR A 99 -8.15 -13.30 1.83
N GLU A 100 -8.28 -14.52 2.34
CA GLU A 100 -9.56 -15.22 2.48
C GLU A 100 -10.50 -14.47 3.45
N ALA A 101 -9.98 -14.04 4.60
CA ALA A 101 -10.73 -13.24 5.56
C ALA A 101 -11.18 -11.89 4.94
N TYR A 102 -10.32 -11.27 4.12
CA TYR A 102 -10.68 -10.06 3.38
C TYR A 102 -11.78 -10.32 2.35
N ILE A 103 -11.70 -11.40 1.56
CA ILE A 103 -12.72 -11.79 0.60
C ILE A 103 -14.07 -11.97 1.30
N TYR A 104 -14.09 -12.65 2.45
CA TYR A 104 -15.31 -12.82 3.24
C TYR A 104 -15.92 -11.47 3.67
N SER A 105 -15.07 -10.53 4.12
CA SER A 105 -15.51 -9.18 4.49
C SER A 105 -15.95 -8.32 3.29
N ALA A 106 -15.41 -8.60 2.12
CA ALA A 106 -15.67 -7.86 0.88
C ALA A 106 -16.73 -8.54 0.00
N ARG A 107 -17.37 -9.62 0.49
CA ARG A 107 -18.31 -10.44 -0.29
C ARG A 107 -19.40 -9.60 -0.95
N ASP A 108 -19.96 -8.62 -0.24
CA ASP A 108 -21.07 -7.80 -0.74
C ASP A 108 -20.61 -6.94 -1.95
N ARG A 109 -19.34 -6.49 -1.94
CA ARG A 109 -18.73 -5.75 -3.06
C ARG A 109 -18.43 -6.68 -4.25
N ILE A 110 -18.07 -7.94 -3.98
CA ILE A 110 -17.82 -8.94 -5.01
C ILE A 110 -19.14 -9.36 -5.67
N GLU A 111 -20.21 -9.55 -4.87
CA GLU A 111 -21.55 -9.82 -5.37
C GLU A 111 -22.09 -8.64 -6.19
N GLN A 112 -21.87 -7.41 -5.72
CA GLN A 112 -22.19 -6.21 -6.50
C GLN A 112 -21.46 -6.24 -7.85
N LEU A 113 -20.16 -6.51 -7.88
CA LEU A 113 -19.38 -6.64 -9.11
C LEU A 113 -19.92 -7.74 -10.03
N ALA A 114 -20.30 -8.90 -9.48
CA ALA A 114 -20.84 -10.03 -10.23
C ALA A 114 -22.24 -9.77 -10.82
N SER A 115 -23.01 -8.87 -10.19
CA SER A 115 -24.35 -8.48 -10.64
C SER A 115 -24.38 -7.38 -11.71
N MET A 116 -23.23 -6.75 -12.02
CA MET A 116 -23.10 -5.63 -12.94
C MET A 116 -22.79 -6.03 -14.38
#